data_AF-A0A0K8VNQ0-F1
#
_entry.id   AF-A0A0K8VNQ0-F1
#
_cell.length_a   1.000
_cell.length_b   1.000
_cell.length_c   1.000
_cell.angle_alpha   90.00
_cell.angle_beta   90.00
_cell.angle_gamma   90.00
#
_symmetry.space_group_name_H-M   'P 1'
#
loop_
_entity.id
_entity.type
_entity.pdbx_description
1 polymer ?
#
loop_
_entity_poly.entity_id
_entity_poly.type
_entity_poly.pdbx_seq_one_letter_code
_entity_poly.pdbx_strand_id
1 'polypeptide(L)'
;MCAYNPIRVSLGKRVVFANASSWLNIKNQYVYKCTAADAVTHTHTDKSADAATEWQQARPFNELPRGGVFKFLRQLLPGGRYYKLDSAQLLKAMQEDYGDIYIMPGMFGRPDALYTHNPADFERVFRNEGVWPIRPNSVTLRYHRNKMRADFYGDVEGILATHGEQWSSFRTVVNPLLMQPKNIKIYLNKMALVNQEFVERIRVIRDTKNLEMPDDFKEYIQHWTLESVALVALDKPLGLLRENSENFTDASKLFAALRDWMYLTLDLEYTPSLWRIVATPKFKRLMRALDDIQDVTSKYTMEAIAKLEEEQQRGIEREENEKSILEKLLKIDRKIATVMAMDLLLGGVDTTTSLTVGVLLCLAKNPDKQEKLREEVKRILPQKNGDFAADTLSI
;
A
#
# COMPACT_ATOMS: atom_id res chain seq x y z
N MET A 1 -13.77 1.67 2.11
CA MET A 1 -14.86 2.66 2.29
C MET A 1 -15.32 3.12 0.92
N CYS A 2 -16.36 2.50 0.35
CA CYS A 2 -16.94 3.02 -0.89
C CYS A 2 -17.68 4.33 -0.60
N ALA A 3 -17.46 5.37 -1.41
CA ALA A 3 -18.35 6.51 -1.46
C ALA A 3 -19.62 6.10 -2.22
N TYR A 4 -20.57 5.50 -1.52
CA TYR A 4 -21.96 5.42 -1.98
C TYR A 4 -22.80 6.26 -1.03
N ASN A 5 -23.75 7.00 -1.59
CA ASN A 5 -24.72 7.79 -0.84
C ASN A 5 -25.80 6.83 -0.31
N PRO A 6 -25.78 6.37 0.95
CA PRO A 6 -26.63 5.27 1.38
C PRO A 6 -27.93 5.78 2.00
N ILE A 7 -29.05 5.11 1.68
CA ILE A 7 -30.38 5.52 2.14
C ILE A 7 -30.69 5.00 3.56
N ARG A 8 -30.08 3.88 4.01
CA ARG A 8 -30.30 3.26 5.35
C ARG A 8 -29.04 2.56 5.91
N VAL A 9 -28.93 2.43 7.25
CA VAL A 9 -27.84 1.74 7.99
C VAL A 9 -28.40 0.93 9.16
N SER A 10 -28.31 -0.40 9.08
CA SER A 10 -28.65 -1.24 10.22
C SER A 10 -27.62 -1.13 11.33
N LEU A 11 -28.08 -0.81 12.54
CA LEU A 11 -27.30 -0.90 13.78
C LEU A 11 -27.56 -2.22 14.53
N GLY A 12 -28.17 -3.21 13.86
CA GLY A 12 -28.41 -4.56 14.36
C GLY A 12 -27.27 -5.53 14.09
N LYS A 13 -27.36 -6.74 14.67
CA LYS A 13 -26.30 -7.76 14.70
C LYS A 13 -25.96 -8.42 13.35
N ARG A 14 -26.44 -7.95 12.21
CA ARG A 14 -25.88 -8.21 10.86
C ARG A 14 -26.56 -7.27 9.81
N VAL A 15 -25.85 -7.11 8.69
CA VAL A 15 -26.17 -6.48 7.38
C VAL A 15 -26.05 -4.95 7.19
N VAL A 16 -25.35 -4.61 6.09
CA VAL A 16 -24.99 -3.28 5.56
C VAL A 16 -25.34 -3.21 4.05
N PHE A 17 -25.82 -2.02 3.61
CA PHE A 17 -26.03 -1.44 2.25
C PHE A 17 -26.55 -2.25 1.05
N ALA A 18 -27.61 -1.73 0.41
CA ALA A 18 -28.00 -2.00 -0.98
C ALA A 18 -28.53 -0.72 -1.67
N ASN A 19 -28.19 -0.54 -2.96
CA ASN A 19 -28.75 0.51 -3.82
C ASN A 19 -29.99 -0.05 -4.55
N ALA A 20 -31.08 0.71 -4.60
CA ALA A 20 -32.39 0.23 -5.05
C ALA A 20 -32.58 0.18 -6.57
N SER A 21 -31.54 0.35 -7.38
CA SER A 21 -31.68 0.54 -8.84
C SER A 21 -31.06 -0.56 -9.72
N SER A 22 -30.61 -1.70 -9.19
CA SER A 22 -29.99 -2.76 -10.01
C SER A 22 -30.68 -4.13 -9.99
N TRP A 23 -31.88 -4.25 -9.38
CA TRP A 23 -32.53 -5.56 -9.18
C TRP A 23 -33.45 -6.04 -10.30
N LEU A 24 -33.34 -5.52 -11.53
CA LEU A 24 -34.28 -5.91 -12.60
C LEU A 24 -33.70 -6.43 -13.90
N ASN A 25 -32.39 -6.61 -14.06
CA ASN A 25 -31.88 -7.36 -15.21
C ASN A 25 -30.53 -7.98 -14.87
N ILE A 26 -30.53 -9.29 -14.59
CA ILE A 26 -29.59 -10.32 -15.07
C ILE A 26 -30.15 -11.64 -14.52
N LYS A 27 -31.03 -12.25 -15.32
CA LYS A 27 -31.27 -13.69 -15.26
C LYS A 27 -30.32 -14.33 -16.28
N ASN A 28 -29.68 -15.39 -15.82
CA ASN A 28 -29.01 -16.46 -16.56
C ASN A 28 -27.47 -16.44 -16.71
N GLN A 29 -26.95 -17.60 -16.29
CA GLN A 29 -25.71 -18.27 -16.67
C GLN A 29 -24.42 -17.55 -16.29
N TYR A 30 -23.78 -17.99 -15.20
CA TYR A 30 -22.50 -18.71 -15.23
C TYR A 30 -22.26 -19.33 -13.84
N VAL A 31 -22.20 -20.67 -13.79
CA VAL A 31 -21.84 -21.44 -12.59
C VAL A 31 -20.32 -21.62 -12.62
N TYR A 32 -19.60 -20.98 -11.70
CA TYR A 32 -18.21 -21.34 -11.42
C TYR A 32 -18.13 -22.01 -10.05
N LYS A 33 -17.80 -23.31 -10.09
CA LYS A 33 -17.51 -24.13 -8.92
C LYS A 33 -16.19 -23.68 -8.31
N CYS A 34 -16.19 -23.28 -7.04
CA CYS A 34 -14.99 -23.17 -6.23
C CYS A 34 -14.94 -24.40 -5.31
N THR A 35 -13.94 -25.26 -5.50
CA THR A 35 -13.67 -26.41 -4.64
C THR A 35 -12.61 -26.04 -3.61
N ALA A 36 -13.01 -25.93 -2.36
CA ALA A 36 -12.16 -26.21 -1.21
C ALA A 36 -13.06 -26.91 -0.18
N ALA A 37 -12.81 -28.20 0.01
CA ALA A 37 -13.49 -29.02 0.98
C ALA A 37 -12.87 -28.76 2.35
N ASP A 38 -13.69 -28.33 3.30
CA ASP A 38 -13.61 -28.74 4.69
C ASP A 38 -15.04 -28.83 5.21
N ALA A 39 -15.45 -30.06 5.54
CA ALA A 39 -16.80 -30.41 5.96
C ALA A 39 -17.01 -29.97 7.40
N VAL A 40 -17.46 -28.72 7.59
CA VAL A 40 -18.18 -28.32 8.81
C VAL A 40 -19.66 -28.46 8.50
N THR A 41 -20.33 -29.38 9.19
CA THR A 41 -21.78 -29.55 9.19
C THR A 41 -22.46 -28.30 9.75
N HIS A 42 -22.60 -27.28 8.91
CA HIS A 42 -23.50 -26.17 9.18
C HIS A 42 -24.92 -26.62 8.88
N THR A 43 -25.73 -26.76 9.94
CA THR A 43 -27.18 -26.71 9.85
C THR A 43 -27.57 -25.53 8.95
N HIS A 44 -28.19 -25.84 7.80
CA HIS A 44 -28.83 -24.87 6.92
C HIS A 44 -30.06 -24.28 7.65
N THR A 45 -29.83 -23.41 8.62
CA THR A 45 -30.84 -22.44 9.06
C THR A 45 -30.86 -21.31 8.04
N ASP A 46 -32.05 -20.90 7.65
CA ASP A 46 -32.40 -20.05 6.52
C ASP A 46 -31.73 -18.66 6.57
N LYS A 47 -30.46 -18.56 6.14
CA LYS A 47 -29.61 -17.35 6.22
C LYS A 47 -30.18 -16.15 5.44
N SER A 48 -31.03 -16.39 4.45
CA SER A 48 -31.67 -15.36 3.62
C SER A 48 -32.82 -14.66 4.36
N ALA A 49 -33.58 -15.40 5.17
CA ALA A 49 -34.69 -14.87 5.96
C ALA A 49 -34.21 -13.98 7.12
N ASP A 50 -33.08 -14.33 7.74
CA ASP A 50 -32.44 -13.58 8.84
C ASP A 50 -31.93 -12.21 8.36
N ALA A 51 -31.18 -12.18 7.25
CA ALA A 51 -30.66 -10.95 6.65
C ALA A 51 -31.77 -9.98 6.19
N ALA A 52 -32.86 -10.50 5.63
CA ALA A 52 -34.01 -9.69 5.22
C ALA A 52 -34.71 -9.05 6.44
N THR A 53 -34.83 -9.80 7.54
CA THR A 53 -35.42 -9.33 8.79
C THR A 53 -34.56 -8.24 9.44
N GLU A 54 -33.25 -8.43 9.49
CA GLU A 54 -32.31 -7.43 10.03
C GLU A 54 -32.25 -6.16 9.17
N TRP A 55 -32.40 -6.30 7.86
CA TRP A 55 -32.52 -5.15 6.96
C TRP A 55 -33.80 -4.36 7.18
N GLN A 56 -34.92 -5.04 7.48
CA GLN A 56 -36.17 -4.36 7.83
C GLN A 56 -36.07 -3.62 9.17
N GLN A 57 -35.33 -4.18 10.12
CA GLN A 57 -35.04 -3.57 11.43
C GLN A 57 -33.90 -2.54 11.37
N ALA A 58 -33.32 -2.31 10.19
CA ALA A 58 -32.21 -1.39 10.01
C ALA A 58 -32.63 0.05 10.31
N ARG A 59 -31.83 0.71 11.14
CA ARG A 59 -31.98 2.15 11.37
C ARG A 59 -31.63 2.94 10.09
N PRO A 60 -32.13 4.17 9.94
CA PRO A 60 -31.72 5.06 8.85
C PRO A 60 -30.24 5.51 8.93
N PHE A 61 -29.59 5.79 7.79
CA PHE A 61 -28.18 6.26 7.74
C PHE A 61 -27.98 7.62 8.43
N ASN A 62 -29.00 8.48 8.40
CA ASN A 62 -28.98 9.80 9.02
C ASN A 62 -29.03 9.75 10.56
N GLU A 63 -29.38 8.61 11.16
CA GLU A 63 -29.37 8.42 12.62
C GLU A 63 -27.99 8.07 13.18
N LEU A 64 -27.00 7.80 12.32
CA LEU A 64 -25.64 7.57 12.77
C LEU A 64 -25.06 8.81 13.45
N PRO A 65 -24.30 8.64 14.56
CA PRO A 65 -23.62 9.74 15.24
C PRO A 65 -22.77 10.55 14.26
N ARG A 66 -23.01 11.86 14.18
CA ARG A 66 -22.25 12.76 13.32
C ARG A 66 -22.21 14.19 13.85
N GLY A 67 -21.08 14.86 13.65
CA GLY A 67 -20.98 16.30 13.85
C GLY A 67 -21.45 17.06 12.60
N GLY A 68 -22.03 18.25 12.78
CA GLY A 68 -22.27 19.16 11.65
C GLY A 68 -20.95 19.67 11.06
N VAL A 69 -20.89 19.87 9.74
CA VAL A 69 -19.66 20.27 9.02
C VAL A 69 -18.99 21.49 9.65
N PHE A 70 -19.76 22.55 9.92
CA PHE A 70 -19.23 23.78 10.54
C PHE A 70 -18.69 23.56 11.96
N LYS A 71 -19.36 22.72 12.75
CA LYS A 71 -18.88 22.35 14.09
C LYS A 71 -17.56 21.60 13.98
N PHE A 72 -17.47 20.63 13.07
CA PHE A 72 -16.26 19.86 12.85
C PHE A 72 -15.08 20.74 12.39
N LEU A 73 -15.30 21.63 11.42
CA LEU A 73 -14.28 22.61 10.98
C LEU A 73 -13.81 23.50 12.13
N ARG A 74 -14.73 23.99 12.97
CA ARG A 74 -14.37 24.78 14.15
C ARG A 74 -13.52 23.99 15.15
N GLN A 75 -13.76 22.69 15.32
CA GLN A 75 -12.95 21.84 16.20
C GLN A 75 -11.53 21.60 15.66
N LEU A 76 -11.29 21.81 14.36
CA LEU A 76 -9.97 21.71 13.73
C LEU A 76 -9.17 23.03 13.77
N LEU A 77 -9.77 24.14 14.18
CA LEU A 77 -9.13 25.46 14.29
C LEU A 77 -8.52 25.67 15.69
N PRO A 78 -7.62 26.66 15.88
CA PRO A 78 -7.01 26.95 17.18
C PRO A 78 -8.05 27.06 18.31
N GLY A 79 -7.83 26.32 19.41
CA GLY A 79 -8.77 26.22 20.53
C GLY A 79 -9.86 25.15 20.39
N GLY A 80 -9.92 24.47 19.25
CA GLY A 80 -10.79 23.31 19.03
C GLY A 80 -10.17 22.00 19.54
N ARG A 81 -11.02 21.01 19.85
CA ARG A 81 -10.63 19.70 20.40
C ARG A 81 -9.73 18.90 19.48
N TYR A 82 -9.86 19.08 18.17
CA TYR A 82 -9.12 18.32 17.16
C TYR A 82 -7.93 19.11 16.59
N TYR A 83 -7.62 20.26 17.17
CA TYR A 83 -6.53 21.11 16.69
C TYR A 83 -5.17 20.42 16.86
N LYS A 84 -4.41 20.31 15.76
CA LYS A 84 -3.07 19.69 15.69
C LYS A 84 -2.99 18.21 16.10
N LEU A 85 -4.13 17.51 16.19
CA LEU A 85 -4.10 16.06 16.35
C LEU A 85 -3.59 15.40 15.06
N ASP A 86 -2.72 14.41 15.20
CA ASP A 86 -2.40 13.53 14.08
C ASP A 86 -3.61 12.64 13.72
N SER A 87 -3.53 11.91 12.60
CA SER A 87 -4.63 11.09 12.11
C SER A 87 -5.10 10.03 13.12
N ALA A 88 -4.18 9.38 13.86
CA ALA A 88 -4.54 8.35 14.82
C ALA A 88 -5.19 8.97 16.07
N GLN A 89 -4.63 10.09 16.55
CA GLN A 89 -5.19 10.86 17.65
C GLN A 89 -6.59 11.41 17.31
N LEU A 90 -6.78 11.92 16.10
CA LEU A 90 -8.06 12.40 15.60
C LEU A 90 -9.10 11.30 15.61
N LEU A 91 -8.79 10.13 15.03
CA LEU A 91 -9.72 9.00 14.99
C LEU A 91 -10.09 8.53 16.40
N LYS A 92 -9.13 8.47 17.32
CA LYS A 92 -9.40 8.11 18.72
C LYS A 92 -10.28 9.15 19.42
N ALA A 93 -9.97 10.45 19.27
CA ALA A 93 -10.77 11.51 19.87
C ALA A 93 -12.20 11.53 19.32
N MET A 94 -12.38 11.24 18.02
CA MET A 94 -13.71 11.10 17.42
C MET A 94 -14.45 9.85 17.91
N GLN A 95 -13.75 8.73 18.12
CA GLN A 95 -14.34 7.55 18.76
C GLN A 95 -14.83 7.87 20.18
N GLU A 96 -14.05 8.61 20.97
CA GLU A 96 -14.47 9.06 22.31
C GLU A 96 -15.71 9.96 22.27
N ASP A 97 -15.84 10.81 21.25
CA ASP A 97 -16.91 11.80 21.17
C ASP A 97 -18.21 11.26 20.56
N TYR A 98 -18.12 10.31 19.62
CA TYR A 98 -19.24 9.83 18.81
C TYR A 98 -19.53 8.34 18.99
N GLY A 99 -18.66 7.59 19.68
CA GLY A 99 -18.78 6.16 19.91
C GLY A 99 -18.08 5.30 18.85
N ASP A 100 -18.30 3.99 18.91
CA ASP A 100 -17.60 3.01 18.06
C ASP A 100 -18.00 3.03 16.59
N ILE A 101 -19.10 3.72 16.24
CA ILE A 101 -19.54 3.90 14.86
C ILE A 101 -20.02 5.34 14.66
N TYR A 102 -19.43 6.05 13.70
CA TYR A 102 -19.76 7.45 13.45
C TYR A 102 -19.49 7.86 12.01
N ILE A 103 -20.08 9.00 11.62
CA ILE A 103 -19.80 9.65 10.34
C ILE A 103 -18.88 10.84 10.57
N MET A 104 -17.73 10.80 9.90
CA MET A 104 -16.92 11.98 9.67
C MET A 104 -17.52 12.75 8.49
N PRO A 105 -17.93 14.02 8.68
CA PRO A 105 -18.58 14.78 7.63
C PRO A 105 -17.61 15.08 6.49
N GLY A 106 -18.10 14.92 5.25
CA GLY A 106 -17.38 15.33 4.05
C GLY A 106 -17.14 16.83 4.01
N MET A 107 -16.03 17.24 3.40
CA MET A 107 -15.64 18.65 3.28
C MET A 107 -14.80 18.90 2.02
N PHE A 108 -14.85 20.13 1.50
CA PHE A 108 -14.04 20.57 0.34
C PHE A 108 -14.09 19.60 -0.85
N GLY A 109 -15.29 19.09 -1.17
CA GLY A 109 -15.51 18.15 -2.27
C GLY A 109 -15.18 16.69 -1.94
N ARG A 110 -15.00 16.33 -0.66
CA ARG A 110 -14.96 14.94 -0.19
C ARG A 110 -16.34 14.48 0.30
N PRO A 111 -16.71 13.21 0.07
CA PRO A 111 -17.93 12.61 0.61
C PRO A 111 -17.80 12.34 2.12
N ASP A 112 -18.94 12.08 2.77
CA ASP A 112 -19.00 11.54 4.13
C ASP A 112 -18.24 10.21 4.22
N ALA A 113 -17.62 9.96 5.38
CA ALA A 113 -16.92 8.71 5.67
C ALA A 113 -17.45 8.07 6.96
N LEU A 114 -17.88 6.81 6.86
CA LEU A 114 -18.28 5.97 7.99
C LEU A 114 -17.04 5.32 8.61
N TYR A 115 -16.83 5.56 9.90
CA TYR A 115 -15.81 4.89 10.69
C TYR A 115 -16.47 3.90 11.63
N THR A 116 -15.87 2.72 11.75
CA THR A 116 -16.22 1.71 12.76
C THR A 116 -14.96 1.22 13.44
N HIS A 117 -15.03 1.11 14.76
CA HIS A 117 -13.98 0.57 15.64
C HIS A 117 -14.33 -0.84 16.14
N ASN A 118 -15.45 -1.40 15.70
CA ASN A 118 -15.90 -2.74 16.08
C ASN A 118 -15.33 -3.79 15.11
N PRO A 119 -14.49 -4.73 15.57
CA PRO A 119 -13.90 -5.77 14.71
C PRO A 119 -14.93 -6.66 14.01
N ALA A 120 -16.11 -6.86 14.62
CA ALA A 120 -17.18 -7.65 14.01
C ALA A 120 -17.74 -7.01 12.73
N ASP A 121 -17.63 -5.68 12.60
CA ASP A 121 -18.06 -4.99 11.39
C ASP A 121 -17.08 -5.23 10.24
N PHE A 122 -15.78 -5.43 10.53
CA PHE A 122 -14.77 -5.68 9.50
C PHE A 122 -15.07 -6.98 8.76
N GLU A 123 -15.34 -8.07 9.50
CA GLU A 123 -15.73 -9.35 8.91
C GLU A 123 -16.95 -9.20 8.00
N ARG A 124 -17.97 -8.45 8.45
CA ARG A 124 -19.19 -8.22 7.66
C ARG A 124 -18.88 -7.44 6.39
N VAL A 125 -18.08 -6.38 6.48
CA VAL A 125 -17.69 -5.58 5.31
C VAL A 125 -16.95 -6.44 4.30
N PHE A 126 -15.94 -7.22 4.72
CA PHE A 126 -15.18 -8.06 3.80
C PHE A 126 -15.98 -9.23 3.22
N ARG A 127 -16.93 -9.81 3.97
CA ARG A 127 -17.83 -10.85 3.44
C ARG A 127 -18.85 -10.35 2.43
N ASN A 128 -19.16 -9.05 2.45
CA ASN A 128 -20.09 -8.41 1.52
C ASN A 128 -19.35 -7.51 0.51
N GLU A 129 -18.03 -7.67 0.39
CA GLU A 129 -17.23 -6.96 -0.60
C GLU A 129 -17.57 -7.47 -2.00
N GLY A 130 -17.74 -6.54 -2.94
CA GLY A 130 -17.97 -6.88 -4.35
C GLY A 130 -16.69 -7.39 -5.02
N VAL A 131 -16.82 -7.93 -6.24
CA VAL A 131 -15.67 -8.42 -7.03
C VAL A 131 -14.61 -7.34 -7.31
N TRP A 132 -15.02 -6.07 -7.33
CA TRP A 132 -14.14 -4.92 -7.55
C TRP A 132 -14.23 -3.94 -6.38
N PRO A 133 -13.39 -4.11 -5.34
CA PRO A 133 -13.40 -3.21 -4.20
C PRO A 133 -12.92 -1.81 -4.57
N ILE A 134 -13.56 -0.81 -3.97
CA ILE A 134 -13.23 0.60 -4.18
C ILE A 134 -12.66 1.16 -2.89
N ARG A 135 -11.43 1.69 -2.98
CA ARG A 135 -10.77 2.42 -1.89
C ARG A 135 -10.70 3.90 -2.26
N PRO A 136 -11.29 4.82 -1.49
CA PRO A 136 -11.51 6.21 -1.89
C PRO A 136 -10.25 7.08 -1.78
N ASN A 137 -9.06 6.46 -1.78
CA ASN A 137 -7.76 7.07 -1.62
C ASN A 137 -7.11 7.28 -3.00
N SER A 138 -5.94 7.92 -3.02
CA SER A 138 -5.12 8.12 -4.22
C SER A 138 -5.78 9.00 -5.28
N VAL A 139 -6.67 9.91 -4.88
CA VAL A 139 -7.38 10.80 -5.83
C VAL A 139 -6.42 11.78 -6.48
N THR A 140 -5.39 12.23 -5.76
CA THR A 140 -4.33 13.07 -6.31
C THR A 140 -3.47 12.30 -7.32
N LEU A 141 -3.11 11.05 -7.02
CA LEU A 141 -2.39 10.16 -7.94
C LEU A 141 -3.22 9.87 -9.19
N ARG A 142 -4.50 9.52 -9.05
CA ARG A 142 -5.41 9.31 -10.18
C ARG A 142 -5.56 10.57 -11.03
N TYR A 143 -5.64 11.75 -10.41
CA TYR A 143 -5.68 13.00 -11.18
C TYR A 143 -4.38 13.21 -11.99
N HIS A 144 -3.22 12.96 -11.38
CA HIS A 144 -1.94 13.03 -12.08
C HIS A 144 -1.91 12.09 -13.29
N ARG A 145 -2.22 10.80 -13.09
CA ARG A 145 -2.13 9.79 -14.15
C ARG A 145 -3.17 9.96 -15.26
N ASN A 146 -4.43 10.24 -14.90
CA ASN A 146 -5.54 10.21 -15.85
C ASN A 146 -5.78 11.55 -16.54
N LYS A 147 -5.27 12.66 -15.97
CA LYS A 147 -5.49 14.02 -16.50
C LYS A 147 -4.19 14.71 -16.88
N MET A 148 -3.20 14.75 -15.98
CA MET A 148 -1.96 15.51 -16.22
C MET A 148 -0.95 14.76 -17.09
N ARG A 149 -0.91 13.43 -16.98
CA ARG A 149 0.01 12.54 -17.69
C ARG A 149 -0.74 11.46 -18.48
N ALA A 150 -1.92 11.80 -18.97
CA ALA A 150 -2.76 10.89 -19.76
C ALA A 150 -2.07 10.41 -21.04
N ASP A 151 -1.20 11.25 -21.62
CA ASP A 151 -0.32 10.94 -22.74
C ASP A 151 0.65 9.79 -22.44
N PHE A 152 1.13 9.71 -21.19
CA PHE A 152 2.01 8.63 -20.75
C PHE A 152 1.22 7.39 -20.32
N TYR A 153 0.20 7.53 -19.46
CA TYR A 153 -0.46 6.36 -18.86
C TYR A 153 -1.49 5.71 -19.79
N GLY A 154 -2.19 6.48 -20.62
CA GLY A 154 -3.31 5.98 -21.42
C GLY A 154 -4.30 5.19 -20.55
N ASP A 155 -4.63 3.97 -20.96
CA ASP A 155 -5.53 3.07 -20.22
C ASP A 155 -4.84 2.29 -19.07
N VAL A 156 -3.52 2.46 -18.89
CA VAL A 156 -2.72 1.73 -17.90
C VAL A 156 -2.28 2.66 -16.77
N GLU A 157 -3.22 2.99 -15.91
CA GLU A 157 -3.01 3.94 -14.81
C GLU A 157 -2.44 3.29 -13.53
N GLY A 158 -2.35 1.96 -13.48
CA GLY A 158 -1.72 1.22 -12.37
C GLY A 158 -2.66 0.82 -11.23
N ILE A 159 -2.14 0.02 -10.30
CA ILE A 159 -2.93 -0.63 -9.24
C ILE A 159 -3.33 0.32 -8.12
N LEU A 160 -2.56 1.39 -7.91
CA LEU A 160 -2.82 2.36 -6.84
C LEU A 160 -3.87 3.41 -7.22
N ALA A 161 -4.01 3.72 -8.51
CA ALA A 161 -4.87 4.78 -9.02
C ALA A 161 -6.23 4.29 -9.54
N THR A 162 -6.31 3.03 -9.97
CA THR A 162 -7.51 2.46 -10.62
C THR A 162 -8.48 1.79 -9.65
N HIS A 163 -9.73 1.66 -10.07
CA HIS A 163 -10.79 0.87 -9.41
C HIS A 163 -11.59 0.08 -10.46
N GLY A 164 -12.54 -0.74 -10.01
CA GLY A 164 -13.46 -1.42 -10.92
C GLY A 164 -12.76 -2.47 -11.79
N GLU A 165 -13.28 -2.64 -13.00
CA GLU A 165 -12.76 -3.60 -13.98
C GLU A 165 -11.32 -3.29 -14.40
N GLN A 166 -10.96 -2.02 -14.60
CA GLN A 166 -9.60 -1.62 -14.98
C GLN A 166 -8.57 -2.05 -13.91
N TRP A 167 -8.90 -1.84 -12.64
CA TRP A 167 -8.10 -2.36 -11.52
C TRP A 167 -8.01 -3.88 -11.55
N SER A 168 -9.14 -4.57 -11.79
CA SER A 168 -9.21 -6.04 -11.82
C SER A 168 -8.34 -6.62 -12.94
N SER A 169 -8.41 -6.04 -14.14
CA SER A 169 -7.61 -6.45 -15.29
C SER A 169 -6.12 -6.27 -15.01
N PHE A 170 -5.71 -5.10 -14.50
CA PHE A 170 -4.32 -4.87 -14.11
C PHE A 170 -3.87 -5.85 -13.01
N ARG A 171 -4.69 -6.05 -11.97
CA ARG A 171 -4.42 -6.97 -10.86
C ARG A 171 -4.26 -8.41 -11.34
N THR A 172 -5.06 -8.85 -12.30
CA THR A 172 -5.05 -10.21 -12.86
C THR A 172 -3.72 -10.52 -13.54
N VAL A 173 -3.13 -9.53 -14.22
CA VAL A 173 -1.81 -9.67 -14.87
C VAL A 173 -0.69 -9.75 -13.83
N VAL A 174 -0.69 -8.86 -12.84
CA VAL A 174 0.46 -8.73 -11.92
C VAL A 174 0.45 -9.71 -10.74
N ASN A 175 -0.73 -10.17 -10.29
CA ASN A 175 -0.86 -11.04 -9.12
C ASN A 175 -0.10 -12.36 -9.23
N PRO A 176 -0.22 -13.13 -10.33
CA PRO A 176 0.50 -14.39 -10.47
C PRO A 176 2.02 -14.23 -10.37
N LEU A 177 2.54 -13.04 -10.70
CA LEU A 177 3.97 -12.75 -10.65
C LEU A 177 4.41 -12.29 -9.26
N LEU A 178 3.67 -11.36 -8.64
CA LEU A 178 4.05 -10.73 -7.37
C LEU A 178 3.63 -11.51 -6.12
N MET A 179 2.50 -12.23 -6.16
CA MET A 179 1.91 -12.85 -4.96
C MET A 179 2.28 -14.33 -4.79
N GLN A 180 2.96 -14.93 -5.76
CA GLN A 180 3.36 -16.34 -5.68
C GLN A 180 4.72 -16.48 -4.99
N PRO A 181 4.82 -17.23 -3.86
CA PRO A 181 6.07 -17.35 -3.10
C PRO A 181 7.27 -17.83 -3.93
N LYS A 182 7.05 -18.68 -4.94
CA LYS A 182 8.12 -19.16 -5.83
C LYS A 182 8.85 -18.04 -6.58
N ASN A 183 8.16 -16.95 -6.92
CA ASN A 183 8.75 -15.83 -7.65
C ASN A 183 9.55 -14.89 -6.74
N ILE A 184 9.37 -14.98 -5.41
CA ILE A 184 10.16 -14.22 -4.45
C ILE A 184 11.53 -14.87 -4.24
N LYS A 185 11.63 -16.21 -4.37
CA LYS A 185 12.86 -16.97 -4.14
C LYS A 185 14.05 -16.48 -4.98
N ILE A 186 13.80 -16.02 -6.21
CA ILE A 186 14.84 -15.51 -7.11
C ILE A 186 15.54 -14.25 -6.58
N TYR A 187 14.89 -13.53 -5.66
CA TYR A 187 15.43 -12.30 -5.09
C TYR A 187 16.18 -12.53 -3.79
N LEU A 188 16.12 -13.72 -3.18
CA LEU A 188 16.70 -13.95 -1.85
C LEU A 188 18.20 -13.62 -1.81
N ASN A 189 18.97 -14.15 -2.76
CA ASN A 189 20.41 -13.88 -2.83
C ASN A 189 20.69 -12.39 -3.09
N LYS A 190 19.96 -11.78 -4.02
CA LYS A 190 20.12 -10.35 -4.35
C LYS A 190 19.76 -9.45 -3.16
N MET A 191 18.70 -9.77 -2.43
CA MET A 191 18.30 -9.07 -1.21
C MET A 191 19.28 -9.29 -0.06
N ALA A 192 19.84 -10.49 0.07
CA ALA A 192 20.89 -10.79 1.06
C ALA A 192 22.11 -9.89 0.85
N LEU A 193 22.52 -9.66 -0.40
CA LEU A 193 23.60 -8.71 -0.71
C LEU A 193 23.26 -7.27 -0.28
N VAL A 194 22.05 -6.79 -0.57
CA VAL A 194 21.58 -5.46 -0.11
C VAL A 194 21.57 -5.37 1.42
N ASN A 195 21.16 -6.43 2.11
CA ASN A 195 21.18 -6.51 3.57
C ASN A 195 22.61 -6.48 4.12
N GLN A 196 23.55 -7.18 3.48
CA GLN A 196 24.97 -7.13 3.85
C GLN A 196 25.54 -5.72 3.66
N GLU A 197 25.28 -5.06 2.53
CA GLU A 197 25.67 -3.67 2.30
C GLU A 197 25.12 -2.74 3.39
N PHE A 198 23.87 -2.94 3.81
CA PHE A 198 23.28 -2.15 4.89
C PHE A 198 23.94 -2.41 6.25
N VAL A 199 24.28 -3.67 6.57
CA VAL A 199 25.01 -4.01 7.79
C VAL A 199 26.42 -3.39 7.79
N GLU A 200 27.11 -3.38 6.65
CA GLU A 200 28.38 -2.67 6.55
C GLU A 200 28.20 -1.16 6.70
N ARG A 201 27.15 -0.57 6.10
CA ARG A 201 26.84 0.85 6.28
C ARG A 201 26.59 1.19 7.74
N ILE A 202 25.84 0.36 8.48
CA ILE A 202 25.63 0.48 9.93
C ILE A 202 26.97 0.53 10.68
N ARG A 203 27.92 -0.35 10.34
CA ARG A 203 29.24 -0.38 11.00
C ARG A 203 30.07 0.88 10.72
N VAL A 204 29.90 1.49 9.56
CA VAL A 204 30.59 2.72 9.15
C VAL A 204 30.00 3.95 9.83
N ILE A 205 28.67 4.06 9.90
CA ILE A 205 28.00 5.29 10.38
C ILE A 205 27.82 5.34 11.91
N ARG A 206 27.97 4.21 12.60
CA ARG A 206 27.84 4.17 14.06
C ARG A 206 28.92 4.98 14.74
N ASP A 207 28.57 5.57 15.87
CA ASP A 207 29.58 6.19 16.72
C ASP A 207 30.61 5.13 17.16
N THR A 208 31.88 5.47 17.01
CA THR A 208 32.98 4.52 17.24
C THR A 208 33.22 4.21 18.72
N LYS A 209 32.69 5.03 19.64
CA LYS A 209 32.89 4.91 21.09
C LYS A 209 31.75 4.15 21.76
N ASN A 210 30.49 4.55 21.51
CA ASN A 210 29.32 3.96 22.16
C ASN A 210 28.55 2.97 21.26
N LEU A 211 28.91 2.87 19.96
CA LEU A 211 28.29 2.00 18.96
C LEU A 211 26.82 2.33 18.66
N GLU A 212 26.36 3.53 19.03
CA GLU A 212 25.00 4.00 18.75
C GLU A 212 24.86 4.47 17.29
N MET A 213 23.63 4.38 16.78
CA MET A 213 23.25 4.91 15.48
C MET A 213 23.00 6.42 15.57
N PRO A 214 23.20 7.18 14.48
CA PRO A 214 22.88 8.60 14.47
C PRO A 214 21.36 8.84 14.62
N ASP A 215 20.96 10.04 15.06
CA ASP A 215 19.56 10.40 15.29
C ASP A 215 18.68 10.28 14.03
N ASP A 216 19.29 10.42 12.85
CA ASP A 216 18.66 10.32 11.53
C ASP A 216 18.71 8.89 10.96
N PHE A 217 18.99 7.86 11.77
CA PHE A 217 19.12 6.47 11.32
C PHE A 217 17.91 5.95 10.51
N LYS A 218 16.71 6.51 10.73
CA LYS A 218 15.53 6.23 9.91
C LYS A 218 15.77 6.49 8.42
N GLU A 219 16.51 7.53 8.05
CA GLU A 219 16.83 7.85 6.65
C GLU A 219 17.70 6.76 6.02
N TYR A 220 18.65 6.20 6.77
CA TYR A 220 19.46 5.06 6.32
C TYR A 220 18.62 3.79 6.14
N ILE A 221 17.64 3.54 7.02
CA ILE A 221 16.66 2.47 6.83
C ILE A 221 15.84 2.73 5.56
N GLN A 222 15.44 3.98 5.30
CA GLN A 222 14.73 4.31 4.05
C GLN A 222 15.58 4.04 2.81
N HIS A 223 16.87 4.43 2.81
CA HIS A 223 17.79 4.09 1.72
C HIS A 223 17.87 2.58 1.48
N TRP A 224 18.01 1.78 2.55
CA TRP A 224 18.00 0.32 2.46
C TRP A 224 16.69 -0.23 1.88
N THR A 225 15.54 0.29 2.31
CA THR A 225 14.25 -0.15 1.75
C THR A 225 14.07 0.27 0.30
N LEU A 226 14.50 1.46 -0.10
CA LEU A 226 14.48 1.90 -1.50
C LEU A 226 15.37 1.01 -2.37
N GLU A 227 16.58 0.69 -1.89
CA GLU A 227 17.49 -0.24 -2.56
C GLU A 227 16.85 -1.63 -2.74
N SER A 228 16.19 -2.14 -1.69
CA SER A 228 15.53 -3.45 -1.70
C SER A 228 14.30 -3.50 -2.62
N VAL A 229 13.49 -2.45 -2.63
CA VAL A 229 12.30 -2.36 -3.49
C VAL A 229 12.69 -2.12 -4.94
N ALA A 230 13.70 -1.27 -5.20
CA ALA A 230 14.21 -1.03 -6.53
C ALA A 230 14.79 -2.29 -7.17
N LEU A 231 15.42 -3.17 -6.38
CA LEU A 231 15.87 -4.47 -6.86
C LEU A 231 14.71 -5.34 -7.40
N VAL A 232 13.53 -5.29 -6.78
CA VAL A 232 12.35 -6.04 -7.23
C VAL A 232 11.64 -5.33 -8.38
N ALA A 233 11.53 -4.00 -8.31
CA ALA A 233 10.76 -3.19 -9.26
C ALA A 233 11.52 -2.94 -10.57
N LEU A 234 12.84 -2.77 -10.50
CA LEU A 234 13.70 -2.32 -11.59
C LEU A 234 14.80 -3.32 -11.96
N ASP A 235 14.95 -4.41 -11.19
CA ASP A 235 16.07 -5.37 -11.32
C ASP A 235 17.45 -4.71 -11.33
N LYS A 236 17.56 -3.58 -10.60
CA LYS A 236 18.74 -2.72 -10.59
C LYS A 236 19.05 -2.25 -9.16
N PRO A 237 20.31 -2.41 -8.69
CA PRO A 237 20.77 -1.73 -7.49
C PRO A 237 20.99 -0.23 -7.79
N LEU A 238 20.48 0.63 -6.91
CA LEU A 238 20.61 2.10 -7.00
C LEU A 238 21.89 2.61 -6.34
N GLY A 239 22.52 1.81 -5.49
CA GLY A 239 23.76 2.13 -4.79
C GLY A 239 23.60 3.22 -3.72
N LEU A 240 22.41 3.42 -3.13
CA LEU A 240 22.21 4.42 -2.07
C LEU A 240 22.94 4.09 -0.76
N LEU A 241 23.33 2.82 -0.58
CA LEU A 241 24.07 2.34 0.59
C LEU A 241 25.59 2.51 0.45
N ARG A 242 26.07 2.82 -0.76
CA ARG A 242 27.50 2.91 -1.10
C ARG A 242 27.92 4.37 -1.29
N GLU A 243 29.13 4.69 -0.87
CA GLU A 243 29.72 6.00 -1.18
C GLU A 243 30.06 6.07 -2.67
N ASN A 244 29.81 7.23 -3.29
CA ASN A 244 30.14 7.51 -4.69
C ASN A 244 29.46 6.58 -5.73
N SER A 245 28.21 6.15 -5.50
CA SER A 245 27.44 5.44 -6.53
C SER A 245 27.20 6.32 -7.77
N GLU A 246 27.41 5.76 -8.96
CA GLU A 246 27.11 6.42 -10.25
C GLU A 246 25.63 6.80 -10.38
N ASN A 247 24.75 6.08 -9.69
CA ASN A 247 23.30 6.32 -9.71
C ASN A 247 22.84 7.26 -8.58
N PHE A 248 23.76 7.78 -7.73
CA PHE A 248 23.41 8.53 -6.52
C PHE A 248 22.50 9.74 -6.81
N THR A 249 22.74 10.49 -7.89
CA THR A 249 21.94 11.67 -8.26
C THR A 249 20.48 11.31 -8.51
N ASP A 250 20.24 10.32 -9.37
CA ASP A 250 18.88 9.88 -9.72
C ASP A 250 18.21 9.18 -8.55
N ALA A 251 18.94 8.35 -7.81
CA ALA A 251 18.43 7.65 -6.64
C ALA A 251 18.05 8.62 -5.52
N SER A 252 18.84 9.68 -5.29
CA SER A 252 18.53 10.75 -4.33
C SER A 252 17.34 11.58 -4.79
N LYS A 253 17.23 11.86 -6.09
CA LYS A 253 16.07 12.54 -6.67
C LYS A 253 14.79 11.71 -6.46
N LEU A 254 14.83 10.42 -6.76
CA LEU A 254 13.73 9.49 -6.54
C LEU A 254 13.36 9.41 -5.06
N PHE A 255 14.34 9.30 -4.18
CA PHE A 255 14.13 9.26 -2.73
C PHE A 255 13.41 10.52 -2.22
N ALA A 256 13.90 11.70 -2.60
CA ALA A 256 13.28 12.97 -2.23
C ALA A 256 11.84 13.08 -2.75
N ALA A 257 11.60 12.64 -3.99
CA ALA A 257 10.29 12.66 -4.62
C ALA A 257 9.30 11.69 -3.96
N LEU A 258 9.73 10.47 -3.59
CA LEU A 258 8.91 9.51 -2.85
C LEU A 258 8.50 10.04 -1.47
N ARG A 259 9.44 10.66 -0.74
CA ARG A 259 9.17 11.29 0.55
C ARG A 259 8.16 12.43 0.43
N ASP A 260 8.33 13.29 -0.58
CA ASP A 260 7.41 14.38 -0.87
C ASP A 260 6.02 13.84 -1.23
N TRP A 261 5.96 12.80 -2.06
CA TRP A 261 4.71 12.15 -2.43
C TRP A 261 3.96 11.61 -1.22
N MET A 262 4.61 10.85 -0.33
CA MET A 262 3.97 10.30 0.87
C MET A 262 3.43 11.39 1.79
N TYR A 263 4.27 12.38 2.14
CA TYR A 263 3.89 13.44 3.06
C TYR A 263 2.75 14.31 2.48
N LEU A 264 2.88 14.75 1.23
CA LEU A 264 1.91 15.65 0.62
C LEU A 264 0.60 14.92 0.27
N THR A 265 0.63 13.64 -0.07
CA THR A 265 -0.60 12.86 -0.30
C THR A 265 -1.38 12.73 1.00
N LEU A 266 -0.73 12.37 2.12
CA LEU A 266 -1.40 12.29 3.42
C LEU A 266 -2.02 13.64 3.81
N ASP A 267 -1.27 14.73 3.68
CA ASP A 267 -1.76 16.08 3.97
C ASP A 267 -2.96 16.45 3.07
N LEU A 268 -2.83 16.31 1.74
CA LEU A 268 -3.86 16.72 0.78
C LEU A 268 -5.09 15.81 0.73
N GLU A 269 -4.98 14.55 1.17
CA GLU A 269 -6.06 13.55 1.13
C GLU A 269 -6.71 13.27 2.49
N TYR A 270 -6.07 13.61 3.61
CA TYR A 270 -6.63 13.37 4.94
C TYR A 270 -6.90 14.65 5.74
N THR A 271 -6.30 15.79 5.38
CA THR A 271 -6.62 17.08 6.03
C THR A 271 -7.57 17.94 5.18
N PRO A 272 -8.28 18.92 5.76
CA PRO A 272 -9.00 19.94 4.99
C PRO A 272 -8.11 20.57 3.91
N SER A 273 -8.45 20.39 2.63
CA SER A 273 -7.61 20.89 1.54
C SER A 273 -8.43 21.40 0.36
N LEU A 274 -8.01 22.55 -0.17
CA LEU A 274 -8.64 23.24 -1.30
C LEU A 274 -8.11 22.78 -2.66
N TRP A 275 -7.24 21.75 -2.71
CA TRP A 275 -6.60 21.33 -3.97
C TRP A 275 -7.60 20.94 -5.07
N ARG A 276 -8.79 20.45 -4.67
CA ARG A 276 -9.89 20.10 -5.59
C ARG A 276 -10.57 21.31 -6.23
N ILE A 277 -10.32 22.51 -5.69
CA ILE A 277 -10.94 23.78 -6.12
C ILE A 277 -9.89 24.65 -6.82
N VAL A 278 -8.67 24.72 -6.28
CA VAL A 278 -7.57 25.54 -6.80
C VAL A 278 -6.25 24.79 -6.69
N ALA A 279 -5.37 24.97 -7.67
CA ALA A 279 -4.02 24.39 -7.67
C ALA A 279 -3.13 25.02 -6.57
N THR A 280 -3.25 24.51 -5.34
CA THR A 280 -2.47 24.97 -4.18
C THR A 280 -0.97 24.72 -4.35
N PRO A 281 -0.09 25.44 -3.63
CA PRO A 281 1.36 25.20 -3.68
C PRO A 281 1.75 23.76 -3.30
N LYS A 282 1.10 23.19 -2.27
CA LYS A 282 1.29 21.80 -1.85
C LYS A 282 0.90 20.82 -2.97
N PHE A 283 -0.23 21.06 -3.64
CA PHE A 283 -0.66 20.25 -4.78
C PHE A 283 0.33 20.32 -5.95
N LYS A 284 0.80 21.53 -6.32
CA LYS A 284 1.83 21.69 -7.37
C LYS A 284 3.13 20.97 -7.02
N ARG A 285 3.55 20.99 -5.75
CA ARG A 285 4.74 20.25 -5.29
C ARG A 285 4.52 18.73 -5.38
N LEU A 286 3.33 18.23 -5.02
CA LEU A 286 2.99 16.81 -5.18
C LEU A 286 3.03 16.38 -6.65
N MET A 287 2.49 17.20 -7.57
CA MET A 287 2.54 16.89 -9.01
C MET A 287 3.98 16.83 -9.53
N ARG A 288 4.86 17.75 -9.10
CA ARG A 288 6.29 17.69 -9.46
C ARG A 288 6.99 16.46 -8.89
N ALA A 289 6.68 16.06 -7.65
CA ALA A 289 7.22 14.84 -7.08
C ALA A 289 6.78 13.59 -7.87
N LEU A 290 5.52 13.53 -8.31
CA LEU A 290 5.03 12.45 -9.17
C LEU A 290 5.70 12.45 -10.55
N ASP A 291 5.95 13.63 -11.12
CA ASP A 291 6.70 13.77 -12.37
C ASP A 291 8.14 13.25 -12.21
N ASP A 292 8.84 13.63 -11.13
CA ASP A 292 10.19 13.17 -10.85
C ASP A 292 10.26 11.64 -10.65
N ILE A 293 9.27 11.06 -9.95
CA ILE A 293 9.14 9.60 -9.80
C ILE A 293 8.93 8.94 -11.16
N GLN A 294 8.05 9.49 -12.00
CA GLN A 294 7.79 8.98 -13.33
C GLN A 294 9.07 9.00 -14.18
N ASP A 295 9.76 10.13 -14.23
CA ASP A 295 10.95 10.33 -15.05
C ASP A 295 12.08 9.37 -14.67
N VAL A 296 12.43 9.28 -13.38
CA VAL A 296 13.52 8.41 -12.91
C VAL A 296 13.15 6.93 -13.10
N THR A 297 11.92 6.54 -12.77
CA THR A 297 11.49 5.14 -12.91
C THR A 297 11.46 4.75 -14.38
N SER A 298 10.92 5.60 -15.26
CA SER A 298 10.92 5.35 -16.71
C SER A 298 12.34 5.23 -17.27
N LYS A 299 13.28 6.08 -16.84
CA LYS A 299 14.70 5.95 -17.23
C LYS A 299 15.23 4.55 -16.91
N TYR A 300 15.09 4.10 -15.66
CA TYR A 300 15.61 2.79 -15.25
C TYR A 300 14.87 1.60 -15.87
N THR A 301 13.55 1.71 -16.07
CA THR A 301 12.82 0.68 -16.81
C THR A 301 13.30 0.60 -18.26
N MET A 302 13.57 1.72 -18.92
CA MET A 302 14.12 1.71 -20.29
C MET A 302 15.52 1.11 -20.35
N GLU A 303 16.39 1.40 -19.38
CA GLU A 303 17.71 0.76 -19.29
C GLU A 303 17.61 -0.75 -19.10
N ALA A 304 16.70 -1.21 -18.22
CA ALA A 304 16.46 -2.63 -18.00
C ALA A 304 15.93 -3.33 -19.27
N ILE A 305 15.03 -2.68 -20.02
CA ILE A 305 14.53 -3.17 -21.30
C ILE A 305 15.66 -3.29 -22.31
N ALA A 306 16.45 -2.23 -22.51
CA ALA A 306 17.55 -2.23 -23.47
C ALA A 306 18.57 -3.34 -23.17
N LYS A 307 18.86 -3.57 -21.88
CA LYS A 307 19.73 -4.68 -21.45
C LYS A 307 19.14 -6.04 -21.81
N LEU A 308 17.86 -6.27 -21.54
CA LEU A 308 17.19 -7.53 -21.86
C LEU A 308 17.13 -7.78 -23.38
N GLU A 309 16.87 -6.74 -24.17
CA GLU A 309 16.91 -6.81 -25.63
C GLU A 309 18.31 -7.15 -26.15
N GLU A 310 19.37 -6.56 -25.58
CA GLU A 310 20.76 -6.88 -25.92
C GLU A 310 21.10 -8.35 -25.57
N GLU A 311 20.72 -8.81 -24.38
CA GLU A 311 20.90 -10.21 -23.96
C GLU A 311 20.21 -11.17 -24.93
N GLN A 312 18.98 -10.85 -25.35
CA GLN A 312 18.24 -11.65 -26.33
C GLN A 312 18.92 -11.65 -27.70
N GLN A 313 19.42 -10.50 -28.19
CA GLN A 313 20.18 -10.41 -29.44
C GLN A 313 21.47 -11.24 -29.40
N ARG A 314 22.07 -11.38 -28.21
CA ARG A 314 23.27 -12.21 -27.98
C ARG A 314 22.95 -13.70 -27.75
N GLY A 315 21.67 -14.09 -27.82
CA GLY A 315 21.22 -15.47 -27.62
C GLY A 315 21.27 -15.94 -26.17
N ILE A 316 21.32 -15.00 -25.20
CA ILE A 316 21.26 -15.31 -23.77
C ILE A 316 19.79 -15.43 -23.38
N GLU A 317 19.31 -16.66 -23.21
CA GLU A 317 17.97 -16.92 -22.70
C GLU A 317 18.03 -17.56 -21.31
N ARG A 318 17.40 -16.90 -20.33
CA ARG A 318 17.24 -17.40 -18.97
C ARG A 318 16.08 -18.37 -18.87
N GLU A 319 16.22 -19.38 -18.03
CA GLU A 319 15.10 -20.24 -17.67
C GLU A 319 13.97 -19.42 -17.01
N GLU A 320 12.72 -19.85 -17.16
CA GLU A 320 11.54 -19.09 -16.69
C GLU A 320 11.50 -18.89 -15.17
N ASN A 321 12.10 -19.81 -14.41
CA ASN A 321 12.30 -19.73 -12.97
C ASN A 321 13.40 -18.73 -12.56
N GLU A 322 14.26 -18.26 -13.47
CA GLU A 322 15.35 -17.30 -13.18
C GLU A 322 15.00 -15.86 -13.59
N LYS A 323 14.00 -15.67 -14.45
CA LYS A 323 13.56 -14.35 -14.91
C LYS A 323 12.99 -13.51 -13.78
N SER A 324 13.41 -12.25 -13.71
CA SER A 324 12.89 -11.28 -12.76
C SER A 324 11.40 -10.97 -13.01
N ILE A 325 10.72 -10.43 -12.01
CA ILE A 325 9.32 -10.00 -12.15
C ILE A 325 9.20 -8.91 -13.20
N LEU A 326 10.17 -7.99 -13.27
CA LEU A 326 10.21 -6.98 -14.32
C LEU A 326 10.33 -7.64 -15.70
N GLU A 327 11.27 -8.57 -15.89
CA GLU A 327 11.42 -9.30 -17.15
C GLU A 327 10.13 -10.04 -17.56
N LYS A 328 9.49 -10.72 -16.61
CA LYS A 328 8.21 -11.43 -16.84
C LYS A 328 7.09 -10.47 -17.24
N LEU A 329 6.99 -9.31 -16.59
CA LEU A 329 6.00 -8.29 -16.93
C LEU A 329 6.28 -7.66 -18.29
N LEU A 330 7.55 -7.42 -18.64
CA LEU A 330 7.94 -6.84 -19.93
C LEU A 330 7.55 -7.73 -21.11
N LYS A 331 7.60 -9.06 -20.94
CA LYS A 331 7.11 -10.02 -21.93
C LYS A 331 5.60 -9.99 -22.13
N ILE A 332 4.84 -9.54 -21.13
CA ILE A 332 3.38 -9.43 -21.20
C ILE A 332 3.00 -8.08 -21.81
N ASP A 333 3.41 -6.99 -21.17
CA ASP A 333 3.12 -5.63 -21.60
C ASP A 333 4.12 -4.64 -20.98
N ARG A 334 4.82 -3.91 -21.86
CA ARG A 334 5.86 -2.93 -21.48
C ARG A 334 5.30 -1.79 -20.63
N LYS A 335 4.09 -1.32 -20.91
CA LYS A 335 3.45 -0.23 -20.16
C LYS A 335 3.04 -0.72 -18.78
N ILE A 336 2.45 -1.92 -18.67
CA ILE A 336 2.11 -2.54 -17.37
C ILE A 336 3.38 -2.71 -16.52
N ALA A 337 4.47 -3.22 -17.09
CA ALA A 337 5.74 -3.39 -16.38
C ALA A 337 6.26 -2.05 -15.82
N THR A 338 6.25 -1.01 -16.65
CA THR A 338 6.73 0.33 -16.27
C THR A 338 5.87 0.94 -15.16
N VAL A 339 4.55 0.86 -15.29
CA VAL A 339 3.61 1.44 -14.31
C VAL A 339 3.60 0.63 -13.00
N MET A 340 3.76 -0.69 -13.07
CA MET A 340 3.89 -1.54 -11.88
C MET A 340 5.20 -1.25 -11.14
N ALA A 341 6.31 -1.01 -11.84
CA ALA A 341 7.57 -0.61 -11.20
C ALA A 341 7.40 0.69 -10.40
N MET A 342 6.70 1.68 -10.96
CA MET A 342 6.35 2.92 -10.25
C MET A 342 5.49 2.64 -9.02
N ASP A 343 4.47 1.78 -9.14
CA ASP A 343 3.57 1.44 -8.03
C ASP A 343 4.26 0.67 -6.90
N LEU A 344 5.24 -0.19 -7.23
CA LEU A 344 6.06 -0.88 -6.23
C LEU A 344 6.92 0.12 -5.44
N LEU A 345 7.55 1.08 -6.13
CA LEU A 345 8.37 2.11 -5.47
C LEU A 345 7.52 3.03 -4.58
N LEU A 346 6.37 3.48 -5.07
CA LEU A 346 5.41 4.28 -4.30
C LEU A 346 4.97 3.52 -3.04
N GLY A 347 4.54 2.26 -3.17
CA GLY A 347 3.97 1.50 -2.06
C GLY A 347 4.99 0.91 -1.08
N GLY A 348 6.17 0.53 -1.56
CA GLY A 348 7.07 -0.39 -0.85
C GLY A 348 8.07 0.25 0.11
N VAL A 349 8.44 1.51 -0.11
CA VAL A 349 9.58 2.14 0.60
C VAL A 349 9.19 2.56 2.03
N ASP A 350 8.27 3.52 2.17
CA ASP A 350 7.93 4.09 3.48
C ASP A 350 7.17 3.11 4.39
N THR A 351 6.40 2.18 3.82
CA THR A 351 5.68 1.15 4.57
C THR A 351 6.64 0.19 5.24
N THR A 352 7.60 -0.36 4.48
CA THR A 352 8.65 -1.26 4.98
C THR A 352 9.58 -0.55 5.95
N THR A 353 9.91 0.72 5.70
CA THR A 353 10.69 1.54 6.63
C THR A 353 9.99 1.64 7.97
N SER A 354 8.72 2.04 7.96
CA SER A 354 7.94 2.25 9.19
C SER A 354 7.77 0.95 9.98
N LEU A 355 7.56 -0.17 9.28
CA LEU A 355 7.53 -1.50 9.89
C LEU A 355 8.87 -1.84 10.56
N THR A 356 9.99 -1.70 9.84
CA THR A 356 11.31 -2.04 10.37
C THR A 356 11.69 -1.17 11.57
N VAL A 357 11.46 0.15 11.50
CA VAL A 357 11.66 1.06 12.62
C VAL A 357 10.80 0.64 13.82
N GLY A 358 9.53 0.31 13.58
CA GLY A 358 8.61 -0.16 14.63
C GLY A 358 9.09 -1.46 15.29
N VAL A 359 9.53 -2.44 14.49
CA VAL A 359 10.09 -3.71 14.99
C VAL A 359 11.35 -3.46 15.82
N LEU A 360 12.30 -2.67 15.31
CA LEU A 360 13.54 -2.34 16.04
C LEU A 360 13.24 -1.64 17.37
N LEU A 361 12.30 -0.69 17.39
CA LEU A 361 11.87 -0.01 18.60
C LEU A 361 11.23 -0.98 19.60
N CYS A 362 10.37 -1.89 19.13
CA CYS A 362 9.75 -2.91 19.97
C CYS A 362 10.80 -3.86 20.56
N LEU A 363 11.77 -4.31 19.78
CA LEU A 363 12.85 -5.17 20.26
C LEU A 363 13.71 -4.46 21.31
N ALA A 364 14.11 -3.21 21.05
CA ALA A 364 14.90 -2.41 22.00
C ALA A 364 14.18 -2.19 23.33
N LYS A 365 12.84 -2.06 23.32
CA LYS A 365 12.02 -1.92 24.53
C LYS A 365 11.73 -3.25 25.24
N ASN A 366 12.01 -4.38 24.62
CA ASN A 366 11.73 -5.72 25.16
C ASN A 366 12.96 -6.63 25.00
N PRO A 367 14.02 -6.45 25.83
CA PRO A 367 15.28 -7.18 25.67
C PRO A 367 15.15 -8.70 25.75
N ASP A 368 14.19 -9.22 26.53
CA ASP A 368 13.89 -10.66 26.61
C ASP A 368 13.41 -11.22 25.27
N LYS A 369 12.59 -10.45 24.53
CA LYS A 369 12.13 -10.82 23.19
C LYS A 369 13.24 -10.68 22.15
N GLN A 370 14.10 -9.67 22.31
CA GLN A 370 15.27 -9.50 21.45
C GLN A 370 16.24 -10.67 21.58
N GLU A 371 16.53 -11.14 22.79
CA GLU A 371 17.42 -12.31 22.96
C GLU A 371 16.77 -13.59 22.43
N LYS A 372 15.46 -13.79 22.68
CA LYS A 372 14.73 -14.95 22.10
C LYS A 372 14.82 -14.98 20.57
N LEU A 373 14.60 -13.85 19.91
CA LEU A 373 14.76 -13.75 18.45
C LEU A 373 16.20 -14.03 18.02
N ARG A 374 17.17 -13.52 18.77
CA ARG A 374 18.60 -13.74 18.49
C ARG A 374 19.00 -15.22 18.62
N GLU A 375 18.51 -15.91 19.64
CA GLU A 375 18.72 -17.35 19.83
C GLU A 375 18.15 -18.16 18.66
N GLU A 376 16.93 -17.83 18.23
CA GLU A 376 16.31 -18.46 17.07
C GLU A 376 17.13 -18.24 15.80
N VAL A 377 17.55 -17.00 15.52
CA VAL A 377 18.41 -16.69 14.37
C VAL A 377 19.73 -17.46 14.41
N LYS A 378 20.40 -17.52 15.56
CA LYS A 378 21.65 -18.30 15.73
C LYS A 378 21.45 -19.80 15.53
N ARG A 379 20.29 -20.34 15.92
CA ARG A 379 19.96 -21.75 15.74
C ARG A 379 19.78 -22.10 14.27
N ILE A 380 19.10 -21.24 13.51
CA ILE A 380 18.80 -21.50 12.09
C ILE A 380 19.99 -21.13 11.20
N LEU A 381 20.75 -20.09 11.57
CA LEU A 381 21.97 -19.64 10.90
C LEU A 381 23.18 -19.82 11.85
N PRO A 382 23.69 -21.07 12.02
CA PRO A 382 24.76 -21.36 12.97
C PRO A 382 26.11 -20.75 12.56
N GLN A 383 26.30 -20.52 11.26
CA GLN A 383 27.48 -19.84 10.75
C GLN A 383 27.24 -18.32 10.73
N LYS A 384 28.16 -17.57 11.33
CA LYS A 384 28.09 -16.10 11.42
C LYS A 384 27.89 -15.40 10.06
N ASN A 385 28.46 -15.99 9.00
CA ASN A 385 28.39 -15.49 7.63
C ASN A 385 27.69 -16.49 6.69
N GLY A 386 26.84 -17.38 7.23
CA GLY A 386 26.10 -18.34 6.41
C GLY A 386 25.10 -17.63 5.51
N ASP A 387 24.90 -18.18 4.30
CA ASP A 387 23.92 -17.66 3.36
C ASP A 387 22.49 -17.87 3.86
N PHE A 388 21.64 -16.88 3.59
CA PHE A 388 20.23 -16.93 3.93
C PHE A 388 19.48 -17.73 2.86
N ALA A 389 19.23 -19.02 3.12
CA ALA A 389 18.54 -19.90 2.19
C ALA A 389 17.00 -19.86 2.37
N ALA A 390 16.23 -20.17 1.32
CA ALA A 390 14.76 -20.03 1.33
C ALA A 390 14.05 -20.96 2.36
N ASP A 391 14.65 -22.11 2.63
CA ASP A 391 14.21 -23.12 3.60
C ASP A 391 14.37 -22.65 5.06
N THR A 392 15.30 -21.73 5.32
CA THR A 392 15.60 -21.12 6.62
C THR A 392 14.38 -20.38 7.20
N LEU A 393 13.45 -19.92 6.34
CA LEU A 393 12.21 -19.23 6.73
C LEU A 393 10.96 -20.13 6.80
N SER A 394 11.06 -21.40 6.42
CA SER A 394 9.91 -22.32 6.31
C SER A 394 9.51 -22.97 7.65
N ILE A 395 9.63 -22.23 8.76
CA ILE A 395 9.34 -22.71 10.13
C ILE A 395 7.84 -22.71 10.42
#